data_AF-A0A352VIX1-F1
#
_entry.id   AF-A0A352VIX1-F1
#
_cell.length_a   1.000
_cell.length_b   1.000
_cell.length_c   1.000
_cell.angle_alpha   90.00
_cell.angle_beta   90.00
_cell.angle_gamma   90.00
#
_symmetry.space_group_name_H-M   'P 1'
#
loop_
_entity.id
_entity.type
_entity.pdbx_description
1 polymer ?
#
loop_
_entity_poly.entity_id
_entity_poly.type
_entity_poly.pdbx_seq_one_letter_code
_entity_poly.pdbx_strand_id
1 'polypeptide(L)' 'ALNRMLRLTEAERARGVVTASAGNHAQAVAYHGGRLGISVTVVMPETA' A
#
# COMPACT_ATOMS: atom_id res chain seq x y z
N ALA A 1 3.57 -7.57 -0.46
CA ALA A 1 3.43 -6.20 0.04
C ALA A 1 4.54 -5.85 1.04
N LEU A 2 4.59 -6.49 2.22
CA LEU A 2 5.49 -6.11 3.33
C LEU A 2 6.98 -5.95 2.97
N ASN A 3 7.59 -6.95 2.32
CA ASN A 3 9.03 -6.91 2.00
C ASN A 3 9.43 -5.65 1.19
N ARG A 4 8.58 -5.19 0.28
CA ARG A 4 8.84 -3.95 -0.47
C ARG A 4 8.69 -2.73 0.42
N MET A 5 7.63 -2.67 1.23
CA MET A 5 7.34 -1.53 2.10
C MET A 5 8.41 -1.34 3.19
N LEU A 6 8.99 -2.43 3.70
CA LEU A 6 10.11 -2.37 4.66
C LEU A 6 11.37 -1.72 4.08
N ARG A 7 11.55 -1.78 2.76
CA ARG A 7 12.72 -1.23 2.05
C ARG A 7 12.52 0.20 1.55
N LEU A 8 11.37 0.81 1.84
CA LEU A 8 11.14 2.22 1.50
C LEU A 8 11.98 3.10 2.41
N THR A 9 12.62 4.10 1.79
CA THR A 9 13.25 5.22 2.47
C THR A 9 12.20 6.06 3.21
N GLU A 10 12.63 6.85 4.18
CA GLU A 10 11.72 7.74 4.91
C GLU A 10 10.99 8.72 3.99
N ALA A 11 11.69 9.26 3.00
CA ALA A 11 11.10 10.14 1.99
C ALA A 11 10.00 9.44 1.15
N GLU A 12 10.20 8.17 0.80
CA GLU A 12 9.17 7.38 0.10
C GLU A 12 8.00 7.04 1.01
N ARG A 13 8.25 6.72 2.29
CA ARG A 13 7.20 6.45 3.29
C ARG A 13 6.33 7.68 3.51
N ALA A 14 6.94 8.86 3.63
CA ALA A 14 6.22 10.12 3.79
C ALA A 14 5.34 10.47 2.59
N ARG A 15 5.73 10.06 1.37
CA ARG A 15 4.91 10.23 0.16
C ARG A 15 3.73 9.25 0.09
N GLY A 16 3.81 8.13 0.79
CA GLY A 16 2.79 7.07 0.74
C GLY A 16 2.97 6.11 -0.43
N VAL A 17 2.08 5.12 -0.51
CA VAL A 17 2.07 4.06 -1.52
C VAL A 17 0.74 4.02 -2.25
N VAL A 18 0.79 3.80 -3.55
CA VAL A 18 -0.39 3.55 -4.40
C VAL A 18 -0.31 2.13 -4.96
N THR A 19 -1.43 1.40 -4.98
CA THR A 19 -1.54 0.12 -5.69
C THR A 19 -2.86 0.02 -6.44
N ALA A 20 -2.84 -0.59 -7.63
CA ALA A 20 -4.04 -0.88 -8.40
C ALA A 20 -4.37 -2.37 -8.27
N SER A 21 -5.32 -2.71 -7.41
CA SER A 21 -5.74 -4.09 -7.16
C SER A 21 -7.08 -4.12 -6.44
N ALA A 22 -7.96 -5.04 -6.83
CA ALA A 22 -9.25 -5.27 -6.19
C ALA A 22 -9.28 -6.53 -5.28
N GLY A 23 -8.12 -7.11 -4.94
CA GLY A 23 -8.05 -8.40 -4.25
C GLY A 23 -7.02 -8.48 -3.12
N ASN A 24 -6.50 -9.68 -2.87
CA ASN A 24 -5.61 -9.98 -1.74
C ASN A 24 -4.37 -9.06 -1.68
N HIS A 25 -3.87 -8.59 -2.83
CA HIS A 25 -2.76 -7.65 -2.85
C HIS A 25 -3.12 -6.29 -2.23
N ALA A 26 -4.31 -5.74 -2.55
CA ALA A 26 -4.79 -4.52 -1.93
C ALA A 26 -4.96 -4.66 -0.41
N GLN A 27 -5.54 -5.77 0.04
CA GLN A 27 -5.66 -6.08 1.47
C GLN A 27 -4.30 -6.12 2.16
N ALA A 28 -3.33 -6.82 1.57
CA ALA A 28 -1.98 -6.91 2.12
C ALA A 28 -1.28 -5.55 2.18
N VAL A 29 -1.41 -4.70 1.15
CA VAL A 29 -0.81 -3.36 1.13
C VAL A 29 -1.49 -2.47 2.18
N ALA A 30 -2.82 -2.45 2.25
CA ALA A 30 -3.57 -1.66 3.24
C ALA A 30 -3.22 -2.07 4.68
N TYR A 31 -3.22 -3.38 4.97
CA TYR A 31 -2.90 -3.91 6.28
C TYR A 31 -1.48 -3.55 6.74
N HIS A 32 -0.48 -3.75 5.89
CA HIS A 32 0.90 -3.43 6.24
C HIS A 32 1.17 -1.92 6.22
N GLY A 33 0.49 -1.14 5.38
CA GLY A 33 0.55 0.33 5.39
C GLY A 33 0.12 0.91 6.72
N GLY A 34 -1.05 0.50 7.22
CA GLY A 34 -1.53 0.93 8.54
C GLY A 34 -0.57 0.58 9.68
N ARG A 35 0.00 -0.64 9.66
CA ARG A 35 0.98 -1.07 10.68
C ARG A 35 2.31 -0.32 10.63
N LEU A 36 2.71 0.17 9.46
CA LEU A 36 3.96 0.90 9.25
C LEU A 36 3.78 2.42 9.31
N GLY A 37 2.55 2.91 9.51
CA GLY A 37 2.23 4.34 9.48
C GLY A 37 2.38 4.97 8.09
N ILE A 38 2.30 4.18 7.03
CA ILE A 38 2.44 4.65 5.64
C ILE A 38 1.04 4.83 5.05
N SER A 39 0.76 6.01 4.48
CA SER A 39 -0.49 6.25 3.77
C SER A 39 -0.60 5.36 2.53
N VAL A 40 -1.76 4.74 2.33
CA VAL A 40 -2.01 3.81 1.22
C VAL A 40 -3.23 4.26 0.44
N THR A 41 -3.07 4.40 -0.88
CA THR A 41 -4.17 4.56 -1.82
C THR A 41 -4.34 3.27 -2.61
N VAL A 42 -5.53 2.68 -2.58
CA VAL A 42 -5.87 1.52 -3.41
C VAL A 42 -6.79 1.99 -4.53
N VAL A 43 -6.37 1.80 -5.77
CA VAL A 43 -7.17 2.04 -6.96
C VAL A 43 -7.82 0.73 -7.37
N MET A 44 -9.14 0.75 -7.57
CA MET A 44 -9.92 -0.40 -8.02
C MET A 44 -10.75 -0.01 -9.26
N PRO A 45 -11.02 -0.93 -10.19
CA PRO A 45 -12.02 -0.74 -11.23
C PRO A 45 -13.40 -0.45 -10.64
N GLU A 46 -14.22 0.34 -11.33
CA GLU A 46 -15.60 0.62 -10.90
C GLU A 46 -16.49 -0.64 -10.86
N THR A 47 -16.10 -1.68 -11.60
CA THR A 47 -16.85 -2.94 -11.73
C THR A 47 -16.34 -4.04 -10.80
N ALA A 48 -15.47 -3.71 -9.85
CA ALA A 48 -14.86 -4.65 -8.93
C ALA A 48 -15.81 -5.16 -7.84
#